data_AF-A0A4Y2CQG3-F1
#
_entry.id   AF-A0A4Y2CQG3-F1
#
_cell.length_a   1.000
_cell.length_b   1.000
_cell.length_c   1.000
_cell.angle_alpha   90.00
_cell.angle_beta   90.00
_cell.angle_gamma   90.00
#
_symmetry.space_group_name_H-M   'P 1'
#
loop_
_entity.id
_entity.type
_entity.pdbx_description
1 polymer ?
#
loop_
_entity_poly.entity_id
_entity_poly.type
_entity_poly.pdbx_seq_one_letter_code
_entity_poly.pdbx_strand_id
1 'polypeptide(L)'
;MLASTRYVLVYDDPAYDLEKGQEPTGIQTKMENLRRRFMVAIRKETLSVMEERVGKHIFVKVSCPLEREYKEAENMRVELPLYGVRLIEY
;
A
#
# COMPACT_ATOMS: atom_id res chain seq x y z
N MET A 1 17.83 -6.72 3.71
CA MET A 1 17.26 -5.41 4.11
C MET A 1 15.75 -5.57 4.19
N LEU A 2 15.12 -5.24 5.32
CA LEU A 2 13.67 -5.19 5.40
C LEU A 2 13.20 -3.97 4.58
N ALA A 3 12.28 -4.18 3.64
CA ALA A 3 11.74 -3.09 2.84
C ALA A 3 11.00 -2.09 3.75
N SER A 4 11.39 -0.81 3.71
CA SER A 4 10.75 0.24 4.51
C SER A 4 9.28 0.38 4.11
N THR A 5 8.38 0.37 5.10
CA THR A 5 6.94 0.55 4.90
C THR A 5 6.64 2.04 4.71
N ARG A 6 6.03 2.41 3.58
CA ARG A 6 5.65 3.82 3.30
C ARG A 6 4.23 4.15 3.69
N TYR A 7 3.32 3.19 3.48
CA TYR A 7 1.91 3.35 3.82
C TYR A 7 1.41 2.11 4.56
N VAL A 8 0.45 2.33 5.45
CA VAL A 8 -0.33 1.26 6.08
C VAL A 8 -1.80 1.55 5.83
N LEU A 9 -2.46 0.63 5.14
CA LEU A 9 -3.90 0.68 4.90
C LEU A 9 -4.58 -0.21 5.93
N VAL A 10 -5.70 0.26 6.47
CA VAL A 10 -6.43 -0.44 7.53
C VAL A 10 -7.85 -0.69 7.05
N TYR A 11 -8.28 -1.94 7.16
CA TYR A 11 -9.64 -2.39 6.85
C TYR A 11 -10.21 -3.11 8.06
N ASP A 12 -11.54 -3.13 8.21
CA ASP A 12 -12.19 -4.05 9.14
C ASP A 12 -12.08 -5.48 8.61
N ASP A 13 -11.80 -6.44 9.49
CA ASP A 13 -11.73 -7.87 9.14
C ASP A 13 -13.15 -8.46 9.15
N PRO A 14 -13.74 -8.78 7.97
CA PRO A 14 -15.07 -9.35 7.92
C PRO A 14 -15.14 -10.75 8.57
N ALA A 15 -14.02 -11.48 8.65
CA ALA A 15 -14.00 -12.79 9.32
C ALA A 15 -14.18 -12.67 10.83
N TYR A 16 -13.73 -11.57 11.43
CA TYR A 16 -13.86 -11.34 12.87
C TYR A 16 -15.33 -11.22 13.33
N ASP A 17 -16.19 -10.64 12.49
CA ASP A 17 -17.62 -10.53 12.79
C ASP A 17 -18.37 -11.85 12.53
N LEU A 18 -17.93 -12.63 11.53
CA LEU A 18 -18.48 -13.97 11.24
C LEU A 18 -18.19 -14.98 12.38
N GLU A 19 -17.02 -14.89 13.00
CA GLU A 19 -16.68 -15.68 14.19
C GLU A 19 -17.62 -15.41 15.38
N LYS A 20 -18.30 -14.26 15.40
CA LYS A 20 -19.32 -13.92 16.40
C LYS A 20 -20.74 -14.34 16.00
N GLY A 21 -20.90 -15.11 14.93
CA GLY A 21 -22.19 -15.68 14.50
C GLY A 21 -23.09 -14.72 13.73
N GLN A 22 -22.55 -13.64 13.17
CA GLN A 22 -23.29 -12.78 12.24
C GLN A 22 -23.23 -13.35 10.82
N GLU A 23 -24.32 -13.29 10.06
CA GLU A 23 -24.29 -13.64 8.63
C GLU A 23 -23.64 -12.52 7.80
N PRO A 24 -22.89 -12.88 6.74
CA PRO A 24 -22.26 -11.88 5.90
C PRO A 24 -23.31 -11.03 5.18
N THR A 25 -23.23 -9.71 5.39
CA THR A 25 -24.13 -8.77 4.71
C THR A 25 -23.68 -8.54 3.26
N GLY A 26 -24.61 -8.15 2.38
CA GLY A 26 -24.27 -7.81 0.98
C GLY A 26 -23.21 -6.71 0.84
N ILE A 27 -23.06 -5.84 1.85
CA ILE A 27 -22.04 -4.79 1.91
C ILE A 27 -20.65 -5.40 2.15
N GLN A 28 -20.51 -6.35 3.08
CA GLN A 28 -19.23 -7.04 3.35
C GLN A 28 -18.71 -7.76 2.11
N THR A 29 -19.58 -8.47 1.39
CA THR A 29 -19.22 -9.16 0.14
C THR A 29 -18.75 -8.18 -0.95
N LYS A 30 -19.34 -6.98 -1.00
CA LYS A 30 -18.91 -5.92 -1.93
C LYS A 30 -17.55 -5.35 -1.55
N MET A 31 -17.30 -5.09 -0.25
CA MET A 31 -16.01 -4.59 0.23
C MET A 31 -14.88 -5.60 0.00
N GLU A 32 -15.13 -6.90 0.22
CA GLU A 32 -14.14 -7.95 -0.03
C GLU A 32 -13.75 -8.02 -1.51
N ASN A 33 -14.72 -7.86 -2.41
CA ASN A 33 -14.45 -7.79 -3.84
C ASN A 33 -13.60 -6.57 -4.23
N LEU A 34 -13.86 -5.40 -3.62
CA LEU A 34 -13.05 -4.20 -3.83
C LEU A 34 -11.63 -4.37 -3.29
N ARG A 35 -11.47 -4.96 -2.09
CA ARG A 35 -10.17 -5.28 -1.49
C ARG A 35 -9.36 -6.21 -2.39
N ARG A 36 -9.97 -7.28 -2.90
CA ARG A 36 -9.32 -8.19 -3.85
C ARG A 36 -8.86 -7.48 -5.12
N ARG A 37 -9.71 -6.63 -5.72
CA ARG A 37 -9.35 -5.85 -6.91
C ARG A 37 -8.18 -4.91 -6.65
N PHE A 38 -8.20 -4.26 -5.50
CA PHE A 38 -7.12 -3.37 -5.05
C PHE A 38 -5.79 -4.13 -4.91
N MET A 39 -5.79 -5.29 -4.24
CA MET A 39 -4.58 -6.11 -4.08
C MET A 39 -4.00 -6.58 -5.41
N VAL A 40 -4.85 -6.92 -6.38
CA VAL A 40 -4.41 -7.26 -7.74
C VAL A 40 -3.80 -6.05 -8.45
N ALA A 41 -4.43 -4.87 -8.36
CA ALA A 41 -3.94 -3.66 -8.98
C ALA A 41 -2.56 -3.25 -8.41
N ILE A 42 -2.42 -3.24 -7.09
CA ILE A 42 -1.16 -2.91 -6.41
C ILE A 42 -0.01 -3.83 -6.82
N ARG A 43 -0.28 -5.13 -6.98
CA ARG A 43 0.76 -6.10 -7.38
C ARG A 43 1.18 -5.90 -8.83
N LYS A 44 0.25 -5.52 -9.72
CA LYS A 44 0.58 -5.16 -11.13
C LYS A 44 1.48 -3.94 -11.21
N GLU A 45 1.29 -3.01 -10.27
CA GLU A 45 2.11 -1.83 -10.11
C GLU A 45 3.52 -2.16 -9.55
N THR A 46 3.88 -3.42 -9.29
CA THR A 46 5.19 -3.81 -8.71
C THR A 46 5.48 -3.25 -7.31
N LEU A 47 4.45 -2.79 -6.60
CA LEU A 47 4.56 -2.46 -5.18
C LEU A 47 4.65 -3.74 -4.35
N SER A 48 5.45 -3.71 -3.30
CA SER A 48 5.52 -4.77 -2.31
C SER A 48 4.41 -4.55 -1.27
N VAL A 49 3.63 -5.60 -1.00
CA VAL A 49 2.58 -5.56 0.01
C VAL A 49 2.62 -6.75 0.94
N MET A 50 2.45 -6.47 2.22
CA MET A 50 2.33 -7.46 3.28
C MET A 50 1.00 -7.24 4.01
N GLU A 51 0.20 -8.30 4.11
CA GLU A 51 -1.06 -8.29 4.85
C GLU A 51 -0.86 -8.95 6.21
N GLU A 52 -1.40 -8.33 7.26
CA GLU A 52 -1.35 -8.82 8.63
C GLU A 52 -2.72 -8.63 9.28
N ARG A 53 -3.29 -9.69 9.86
CA ARG A 53 -4.58 -9.65 10.55
C ARG A 53 -4.36 -9.52 12.05
N VAL A 54 -4.97 -8.52 12.67
CA VAL A 54 -4.85 -8.27 14.11
C VAL A 54 -6.21 -7.89 14.68
N GLY A 55 -6.84 -8.85 15.37
CA GLY A 55 -8.17 -8.67 15.96
C GLY A 55 -9.22 -8.39 14.89
N LYS A 56 -9.92 -7.26 15.02
CA LYS A 56 -10.98 -6.84 14.09
C LYS A 56 -10.48 -6.10 12.85
N HIS A 57 -9.17 -5.97 12.65
CA HIS A 57 -8.62 -5.20 11.55
C HIS A 57 -7.60 -6.00 10.73
N ILE A 58 -7.54 -5.66 9.45
CA ILE A 58 -6.52 -6.10 8.49
C ILE A 58 -5.62 -4.91 8.18
N PHE A 59 -4.32 -5.08 8.41
CA PHE A 59 -3.29 -4.11 8.09
C PHE A 59 -2.58 -4.52 6.81
N VAL A 60 -2.61 -3.66 5.80
CA VAL A 60 -1.85 -3.84 4.56
C VAL A 60 -0.70 -2.85 4.54
N LYS A 61 0.50 -3.36 4.80
CA LYS A 61 1.75 -2.60 4.74
C LYS A 61 2.19 -2.53 3.28
N VAL A 62 2.36 -1.32 2.76
CA VAL A 62 2.76 -1.04 1.40
C VAL A 62 4.17 -0.47 1.39
N SER A 63 5.04 -1.11 0.63
CA SER A 63 6.42 -0.71 0.41
C SER A 63 6.66 -0.53 -1.08
N CYS A 64 7.41 0.50 -1.46
CA CYS A 64 7.74 0.76 -2.85
C CYS A 64 9.25 0.49 -3.04
N PRO A 65 9.64 -0.33 -4.03
CA PRO A 65 11.06 -0.50 -4.38
C PRO A 65 11.72 0.83 -4.74
N LEU A 66 12.99 1.01 -4.37
CA LEU A 66 13.74 2.27 -4.63
C LEU A 66 13.77 2.62 -6.11
N GLU A 67 14.03 1.65 -6.99
CA GLU A 67 14.08 1.86 -8.44
C GLU A 67 12.77 2.45 -8.97
N ARG A 68 11.63 1.98 -8.45
CA ARG A 68 10.34 2.50 -8.82
C ARG A 68 10.11 3.90 -8.27
N GLU A 69 10.49 4.14 -7.01
CA GLU A 69 10.38 5.47 -6.41
C GLU A 69 11.15 6.53 -7.22
N TYR A 70 12.38 6.22 -7.64
CA TYR A 70 13.17 7.15 -8.45
C TYR A 70 12.50 7.42 -9.80
N LYS A 71 12.00 6.38 -10.47
CA LYS A 71 11.29 6.54 -11.74
C LYS A 71 10.04 7.41 -11.61
N GLU A 72 9.24 7.21 -10.56
CA GLU A 72 8.06 8.06 -10.34
C GLU A 72 8.45 9.49 -9.91
N ALA A 73 9.53 9.65 -9.13
CA ALA A 73 10.04 10.97 -8.76
C ALA A 73 10.54 11.76 -9.99
N GLU A 74 11.19 11.09 -10.96
CA GLU A 74 11.56 11.69 -12.24
C GLU A 74 10.33 12.10 -13.06
N ASN A 75 9.34 11.22 -13.18
CA ASN A 75 8.09 11.49 -13.89
C ASN A 75 7.35 12.70 -13.31
N MET A 76 7.30 12.80 -11.98
CA MET A 76 6.66 13.89 -11.25
C MET A 76 7.53 15.16 -11.14
N ARG A 77 8.81 15.08 -11.54
CA ARG A 77 9.82 16.13 -11.35
C ARG A 77 9.89 16.62 -9.91
N VAL A 78 9.98 15.67 -8.97
CA VAL A 78 10.10 15.98 -7.55
C VAL A 78 11.38 16.78 -7.32
N GLU A 79 11.23 17.98 -6.76
CA GLU A 79 12.37 18.80 -6.37
C GLU A 79 13.04 18.19 -5.14
N LEU A 80 14.31 17.82 -5.29
CA LEU A 80 15.14 17.33 -4.20
C LEU A 80 16.25 18.36 -3.91
N PRO A 81 16.58 18.62 -2.63
CA PRO A 81 17.67 19.51 -2.29
C PRO A 81 18.99 18.93 -2.79
N LEU A 82 19.66 19.67 -3.67
CA LEU A 82 21.00 19.32 -4.13
C LEU A 82 22.03 19.77 -3.10
N TYR A 83 22.29 18.92 -2.09
CA TYR A 83 23.33 19.22 -1.11
C TYR A 83 24.72 19.09 -1.74
N GLY A 84 25.45 20.20 -1.86
CA GLY A 84 26.84 20.22 -2.34
C GLY A 84 27.04 20.34 -3.85
N VAL A 85 25.98 20.50 -4.64
CA VAL A 85 26.10 20.72 -6.09
C VAL A 85 26.14 22.22 -6.37
N ARG A 86 27.29 22.73 -6.84
CA ARG A 86 27.36 24.07 -7.43
C ARG A 86 26.89 23.95 -8.88
N LEU A 87 25.81 24.65 -9.23
CA LEU A 87 25.50 24.92 -10.63
C LEU A 87 26.66 25.76 -11.18
N ILE A 88 27.46 25.18 -12.07
CA ILE A 88 28.48 25.93 -12.83
C ILE A 88 27.71 26.60 -13.95
N GLU A 89 27.40 27.89 -13.78
CA GLU A 89 26.90 28.73 -14.87
C GLU A 89 28.06 29.01 -15.84
N TYR A 90 27.85 28.72 -17.14
CA TYR A 90 28.77 29.03 -18.24
C TYR A 90 28.40 30.37 -18.88
#